data_AF-A0A7X7L939-F1
#
_entry.id   AF-A0A7X7L939-F1
#
_cell.length_a   1.000
_cell.length_b   1.000
_cell.length_c   1.000
_cell.angle_alpha   90.00
_cell.angle_beta   90.00
_cell.angle_gamma   90.00
#
_symmetry.space_group_name_H-M   'P 1'
#
loop_
_entity.id
_entity.type
_entity.pdbx_description
1 polymer ?
#
loop_
_entity_poly.entity_id
_entity_poly.type
_entity_poly.pdbx_seq_one_letter_code
_entity_poly.pdbx_strand_id
1 'polypeptide(L)'
;MNAAVGRCIVVLCAGLLHAAPAVPGGAVDELFERGFRAYTFASNATEAVACYTQALALSAHHIPSLIELCEVRAVQNRDIEAQRYLLDVIGSHPDTEFAVRRLASLYRCAGGDRVIAARIERALPAVTNGFLAMMLRDKLAAIYDQQGRIAEARALQHSLAPLTNWLIAGGFDNAERTGLHTPFEPEERPVTDEPYRGTEWDVSWRPAQPLMSSGAVWLEIVRPRQWITVYLKTALVAPCATAAVLHASFSGAFRVWLNGMPVAENDRYRDDVPFMYRMPLDLAAGTNCLMVKLCAEYNSTSFHSVLTDTADWPMMLPGFAPKGVPFPPCSATDSWPEPLVSPGTARWRDAYARNPGDAYAGVMLARYY
;
A
#
# COMPACT_ATOMS: atom_id res chain seq x y z
N MET A 1 -30.13 10.39 -9.32
CA MET A 1 -30.51 9.23 -8.46
C MET A 1 -29.48 8.14 -8.77
N ASN A 2 -28.49 7.82 -7.95
CA ASN A 2 -28.47 7.68 -6.50
C ASN A 2 -27.26 8.37 -5.86
N ALA A 3 -27.55 9.17 -4.84
CA ALA A 3 -26.61 9.58 -3.80
C ALA A 3 -27.06 8.88 -2.52
N ALA A 4 -26.35 7.83 -2.10
CA ALA A 4 -26.50 7.21 -0.78
C ALA A 4 -25.45 6.10 -0.60
N VAL A 5 -24.19 6.46 -0.33
CA VAL A 5 -23.29 5.61 0.47
C VAL A 5 -22.56 6.54 1.43
N GLY A 6 -23.29 6.97 2.45
CA GLY A 6 -22.78 7.71 3.59
C GLY A 6 -23.62 7.32 4.79
N ARG A 7 -22.94 7.05 5.92
CA ARG A 7 -23.46 6.65 7.24
C ARG A 7 -23.59 5.15 7.46
N CYS A 8 -22.52 4.53 7.97
CA CYS A 8 -22.59 3.51 9.02
C CYS A 8 -21.20 3.26 9.62
N ILE A 9 -20.69 4.22 10.40
CA ILE A 9 -19.80 3.94 11.55
C ILE A 9 -20.18 4.90 12.67
N VAL A 10 -21.37 4.69 13.24
CA VAL A 10 -21.70 5.12 14.61
C VAL A 10 -22.53 3.97 15.17
N VAL A 11 -22.15 3.51 16.36
CA VAL A 11 -22.75 2.49 17.23
C VAL A 11 -21.87 1.24 17.36
N LEU A 12 -20.93 1.32 18.30
CA LEU A 12 -20.66 0.31 19.33
C LEU A 12 -19.55 0.83 20.24
N CYS A 13 -19.95 1.57 21.28
CA CYS A 13 -19.30 1.72 22.60
C CYS A 13 -19.99 2.83 23.41
N ALA A 14 -21.32 2.76 23.53
CA ALA A 14 -22.07 3.51 24.54
C ALA A 14 -22.20 2.60 25.77
N GLY A 15 -21.16 2.55 26.60
CA GLY A 15 -21.17 1.73 27.81
C GLY A 15 -19.78 1.48 28.37
N LEU A 16 -19.18 2.51 28.96
CA LEU A 16 -18.23 2.50 30.09
C LEU A 16 -17.57 3.89 30.17
N LEU A 17 -18.36 4.89 30.57
CA LEU A 17 -17.82 6.16 31.07
C LEU A 17 -17.31 5.90 32.49
N HIS A 18 -16.04 5.55 32.62
CA HIS A 18 -15.25 5.86 33.82
C HIS A 18 -14.07 6.70 33.35
N ALA A 19 -13.90 7.86 33.98
CA ALA A 19 -12.88 8.84 33.66
C ALA A 19 -11.49 8.18 33.67
N ALA A 20 -10.82 8.18 32.52
CA ALA A 20 -9.39 7.87 32.45
C ALA A 20 -8.61 9.01 33.15
N PRO A 21 -7.59 8.70 33.96
CA PRO A 21 -6.78 9.73 34.60
C PRO A 21 -6.03 10.54 33.53
N ALA A 22 -6.08 11.86 33.65
CA ALA A 22 -5.29 12.77 32.81
C ALA A 22 -3.80 12.53 33.08
N VAL A 23 -3.08 12.11 32.04
CA VAL A 23 -1.62 12.21 32.00
C VAL A 23 -1.30 13.72 31.96
N PRO A 24 -0.32 14.25 32.73
CA PRO A 24 0.00 15.67 32.70
C PRO A 24 0.69 15.99 31.37
N GLY A 25 -0.10 16.25 30.33
CA GLY A 25 0.34 16.73 29.03
C GLY A 25 0.63 18.23 29.07
N GLY A 26 1.50 18.70 28.19
CA GLY A 26 1.75 20.14 28.05
C GLY A 26 0.49 20.87 27.55
N ALA A 27 0.49 22.21 27.60
CA ALA A 27 -0.66 23.03 27.15
C ALA A 27 -1.15 22.71 25.71
N VAL A 28 -0.27 22.19 24.84
CA VAL A 28 -0.61 21.73 23.49
C VAL A 28 -1.48 20.47 23.50
N ASP A 29 -1.14 19.49 24.35
CA ASP A 29 -1.85 18.22 24.45
C ASP A 29 -3.24 18.42 25.08
N GLU A 30 -3.35 19.30 26.08
CA GLU A 30 -4.64 19.67 26.68
C GLU A 30 -5.58 20.34 25.65
N LEU A 31 -5.05 21.23 24.81
CA LEU A 31 -5.82 21.86 23.73
C LEU A 31 -6.24 20.84 22.69
N PHE A 32 -5.34 19.94 22.29
CA PHE A 32 -5.66 18.87 21.36
C PHE A 32 -6.77 17.96 21.90
N GLU A 33 -6.65 17.47 23.13
CA GLU A 33 -7.64 16.61 23.79
C GLU A 33 -9.01 17.28 23.89
N ARG A 34 -9.05 18.57 24.26
CA ARG A 34 -10.30 19.34 24.29
C ARG A 34 -10.94 19.41 22.92
N GLY A 35 -10.13 19.72 21.89
CA GLY A 35 -10.62 19.80 20.51
C GLY A 35 -11.12 18.45 19.97
N PHE A 36 -10.37 17.39 20.24
CA PHE A 36 -10.70 16.02 19.85
C PHE A 36 -12.00 15.54 20.47
N ARG A 37 -12.18 15.80 21.77
CA ARG A 37 -13.43 15.46 22.45
C ARG A 37 -14.62 16.27 21.92
N ALA A 38 -14.42 17.57 21.70
CA ALA A 38 -15.44 18.45 21.16
C ALA A 38 -15.92 17.96 19.78
N TYR A 39 -15.01 17.55 18.89
CA TYR A 39 -15.38 17.06 17.57
C TYR A 39 -15.99 15.65 17.62
N THR A 40 -15.25 14.69 18.18
CA THR A 40 -15.56 13.26 18.08
C THR A 40 -16.77 12.86 18.91
N PHE A 41 -16.94 13.45 20.10
CA PHE A 41 -18.00 13.05 21.03
C PHE A 41 -19.14 14.06 21.15
N ALA A 42 -18.89 15.35 20.91
CA ALA A 42 -19.89 16.41 21.02
C ALA A 42 -20.33 17.01 19.68
N SER A 43 -19.75 16.57 18.55
CA SER A 43 -20.04 17.13 17.21
C SER A 43 -19.86 18.66 17.12
N ASN A 44 -19.03 19.25 17.98
CA ASN A 44 -18.77 20.68 18.05
C ASN A 44 -17.54 21.06 17.22
N ALA A 45 -17.72 21.16 15.91
CA ALA A 45 -16.64 21.50 14.98
C ALA A 45 -16.03 22.90 15.22
N THR A 46 -16.81 23.87 15.71
CA THR A 46 -16.34 25.25 15.96
C THR A 46 -15.33 25.27 17.10
N GLU A 47 -15.65 24.61 18.21
CA GLU A 47 -14.73 24.49 19.34
C GLU A 47 -13.50 23.68 18.97
N ALA A 48 -13.67 22.56 18.27
CA ALA A 48 -12.57 21.72 17.82
C ALA A 48 -11.55 22.52 17.00
N VAL A 49 -12.02 23.23 15.97
CA VAL A 49 -11.17 24.11 15.14
C VAL A 49 -10.44 25.15 15.98
N ALA A 50 -11.13 25.80 16.94
CA ALA A 50 -10.51 26.80 17.80
C ALA A 50 -9.38 26.18 18.65
N CYS A 51 -9.62 25.01 19.23
CA CYS A 51 -8.65 24.30 20.05
C CYS A 51 -7.43 23.87 19.24
N TYR A 52 -7.63 23.23 18.07
CA TYR A 52 -6.53 22.80 17.23
C TYR A 52 -5.72 23.99 16.69
N THR A 53 -6.37 25.10 16.34
CA THR A 53 -5.68 26.32 15.89
C THR A 53 -4.83 26.92 17.01
N GLN A 54 -5.33 26.94 18.26
CA GLN A 54 -4.55 27.37 19.41
C GLN A 54 -3.37 26.43 19.69
N ALA A 55 -3.56 25.11 19.57
CA ALA A 55 -2.48 24.14 19.71
C ALA A 55 -1.38 24.37 18.66
N LEU A 56 -1.76 24.66 17.41
CA LEU A 56 -0.80 24.98 16.34
C LEU A 56 -0.11 26.33 16.52
N ALA A 57 -0.73 27.29 17.19
CA ALA A 57 -0.07 28.55 17.54
C ALA A 57 1.05 28.36 18.58
N LEU A 58 0.93 27.36 19.46
CA LEU A 58 1.95 26.99 20.44
C LEU A 58 2.99 26.02 19.86
N SER A 59 2.58 25.11 18.97
CA SER A 59 3.44 24.16 18.29
C SER A 59 2.99 23.97 16.83
N ALA A 60 3.64 24.70 15.93
CA ALA A 60 3.28 24.76 14.50
C ALA A 60 3.28 23.38 13.80
N HIS A 61 3.98 22.39 14.36
CA HIS A 61 4.09 21.04 13.83
C HIS A 61 3.44 19.99 14.74
N HIS A 62 2.41 20.36 15.51
CA HIS A 62 1.61 19.39 16.26
C HIS A 62 0.77 18.53 15.30
N ILE A 63 1.33 17.38 14.89
CA ILE A 63 0.78 16.51 13.85
C ILE A 63 -0.66 16.07 14.12
N PRO A 64 -1.07 15.66 15.34
CA PRO A 64 -2.45 15.30 15.60
C PRO A 64 -3.44 16.43 15.31
N SER A 65 -3.10 17.67 15.66
CA SER A 65 -3.94 18.85 15.37
C SER A 65 -4.03 19.14 13.87
N LEU A 66 -2.95 18.96 13.11
CA LEU A 66 -2.98 19.10 11.64
C LEU A 66 -3.91 18.07 11.00
N ILE A 67 -3.81 16.81 11.42
CA ILE A 67 -4.65 15.72 10.92
C ILE A 67 -6.12 15.98 11.24
N GLU A 68 -6.45 16.32 12.48
CA GLU A 68 -7.84 16.56 12.86
C GLU A 68 -8.42 17.82 12.20
N LEU A 69 -7.63 18.89 12.04
CA LEU A 69 -8.06 20.05 11.25
C LEU A 69 -8.36 19.68 9.80
N CYS A 70 -7.54 18.82 9.18
CA CYS A 70 -7.84 18.28 7.86
C CYS A 70 -9.21 17.61 7.84
N GLU A 71 -9.47 16.67 8.74
CA GLU A 71 -10.74 15.92 8.75
C GLU A 71 -11.95 16.83 8.98
N VAL A 72 -11.87 17.80 9.90
CA VAL A 72 -12.95 18.76 10.11
C VAL A 72 -13.19 19.60 8.85
N ARG A 73 -12.15 20.07 8.18
CA ARG A 73 -12.29 20.89 6.94
C ARG A 73 -12.79 20.07 5.76
N ALA A 74 -12.37 18.82 5.63
CA ALA A 74 -12.85 17.93 4.58
C ALA A 74 -14.37 17.69 4.71
N VAL A 75 -14.87 17.45 5.92
CA VAL A 75 -16.32 17.30 6.18
C VAL A 75 -17.09 18.59 5.87
N GLN A 76 -16.45 19.75 6.01
CA GLN A 76 -17.03 21.05 5.64
C GLN A 76 -16.96 21.35 4.13
N ASN A 77 -16.52 20.40 3.30
CA ASN A 77 -16.25 20.58 1.86
C ASN A 77 -15.21 21.68 1.56
N ARG A 78 -14.29 21.92 2.50
CA ARG A 78 -13.18 22.89 2.37
C ARG A 78 -11.89 22.15 2.00
N ASP A 79 -11.94 21.39 0.90
CA ASP A 79 -10.88 20.44 0.50
C ASP A 79 -9.50 21.11 0.34
N ILE A 80 -9.44 22.32 -0.21
CA ILE A 80 -8.17 23.07 -0.38
C ILE A 80 -7.52 23.36 0.97
N GLU A 81 -8.31 23.72 1.99
CA GLU A 81 -7.79 23.96 3.33
C GLU A 81 -7.40 22.66 4.03
N ALA A 82 -8.20 21.61 3.88
CA ALA A 82 -7.88 20.29 4.40
C ALA A 82 -6.53 19.79 3.87
N GLN A 83 -6.31 19.93 2.56
CA GLN A 83 -5.06 19.55 1.90
C GLN A 83 -3.84 20.28 2.47
N ARG A 84 -3.95 21.58 2.76
CA ARG A 84 -2.85 22.37 3.32
C ARG A 84 -2.34 21.80 4.63
N TYR A 85 -3.23 21.37 5.52
CA TYR A 85 -2.82 20.75 6.78
C TYR A 85 -2.07 19.43 6.57
N LEU A 86 -2.49 18.60 5.62
CA LEU A 86 -1.78 17.35 5.32
C LEU A 86 -0.43 17.59 4.64
N LEU A 87 -0.31 18.63 3.82
CA LEU A 87 0.99 19.02 3.26
C LEU A 87 1.99 19.37 4.37
N ASP A 88 1.55 19.99 5.47
CA ASP A 88 2.42 20.32 6.59
C ASP A 88 2.87 19.08 7.39
N VAL A 89 2.13 17.97 7.33
CA VAL A 89 2.52 16.68 7.91
C VAL A 89 3.65 16.00 7.13
N ILE A 90 3.76 16.21 5.82
CA ILE A 90 4.73 15.51 4.96
C ILE A 90 6.18 15.75 5.42
N GLY A 91 6.85 14.70 5.86
CA GLY A 91 8.25 14.73 6.29
C GLY A 91 8.69 13.37 6.80
N SER A 92 9.48 13.36 7.88
CA SER A 92 9.98 12.13 8.51
C SER A 92 9.05 11.59 9.60
N HIS A 93 7.94 12.28 9.89
CA HIS A 93 6.97 11.82 10.89
C HIS A 93 6.20 10.59 10.36
N PRO A 94 5.95 9.55 11.18
CA PRO A 94 5.25 8.33 10.73
C PRO A 94 3.87 8.57 10.10
N ASP A 95 3.11 9.55 10.58
CA ASP A 95 1.80 9.91 9.98
C ASP A 95 1.90 10.60 8.60
N THR A 96 3.11 10.80 8.07
CA THR A 96 3.29 11.14 6.65
C THR A 96 2.63 10.09 5.76
N GLU A 97 2.66 8.81 6.17
CA GLU A 97 1.94 7.76 5.44
C GLU A 97 0.43 8.07 5.35
N PHE A 98 -0.20 8.35 6.50
CA PHE A 98 -1.62 8.71 6.54
C PHE A 98 -1.88 9.95 5.68
N ALA A 99 -1.07 11.00 5.83
CA ALA A 99 -1.24 12.25 5.09
C ALA A 99 -1.17 12.04 3.56
N VAL A 100 -0.21 11.27 3.06
CA VAL A 100 -0.05 10.99 1.63
C VAL A 100 -1.22 10.16 1.09
N ARG A 101 -1.65 9.13 1.82
CA ARG A 101 -2.82 8.31 1.44
C ARG A 101 -4.10 9.15 1.45
N ARG A 102 -4.29 9.96 2.47
CA ARG A 102 -5.47 10.81 2.63
C ARG A 102 -5.54 11.90 1.56
N LEU A 103 -4.39 12.52 1.22
CA LEU A 103 -4.30 13.48 0.11
C LEU A 103 -4.82 12.86 -1.20
N ALA A 104 -4.47 11.61 -1.52
CA ALA A 104 -4.97 10.94 -2.73
C ALA A 104 -6.52 10.88 -2.78
N SER A 105 -7.20 10.71 -1.65
CA SER A 105 -8.67 10.70 -1.58
C SER A 105 -9.32 12.10 -1.70
N LEU A 106 -8.57 13.16 -1.40
CA LEU A 106 -9.05 14.56 -1.39
C LEU A 106 -8.83 15.28 -2.73
N TYR A 107 -8.01 14.75 -3.64
CA TYR A 107 -7.77 15.36 -4.95
C TYR A 107 -8.90 15.05 -5.94
N ARG A 108 -9.91 15.93 -5.95
CA ARG A 108 -10.98 15.98 -6.97
C ARG A 108 -10.84 17.16 -7.95
N CYS A 109 -9.81 18.01 -7.81
CA CYS A 109 -9.68 19.25 -8.59
C CYS A 109 -8.32 19.36 -9.28
N ALA A 110 -8.33 19.88 -10.52
CA ALA A 110 -7.12 20.17 -11.30
C ALA A 110 -6.27 21.26 -10.64
N GLY A 111 -4.98 20.99 -10.41
CA GLY A 111 -3.96 22.00 -10.04
C GLY A 111 -3.22 21.75 -8.71
N GLY A 112 -3.74 20.91 -7.81
CA GLY A 112 -3.08 20.67 -6.53
C GLY A 112 -1.86 19.75 -6.59
N ASP A 113 -1.72 18.95 -7.66
CA ASP A 113 -0.57 18.08 -7.86
C ASP A 113 0.76 18.83 -7.88
N ARG A 114 0.78 20.07 -8.40
CA ARG A 114 1.99 20.92 -8.38
C ARG A 114 2.42 21.29 -6.97
N VAL A 115 1.46 21.59 -6.09
CA VAL A 115 1.74 21.96 -4.69
C VAL A 115 2.23 20.76 -3.91
N ILE A 116 1.62 19.58 -4.12
CA ILE A 116 2.10 18.33 -3.53
C ILE A 116 3.53 18.05 -4.00
N ALA A 117 3.79 18.08 -5.32
CA ALA A 117 5.10 17.80 -5.87
C ALA A 117 6.17 18.69 -5.23
N ALA A 118 5.95 20.01 -5.20
CA ALA A 118 6.88 20.94 -4.56
C ALA A 118 7.08 20.65 -3.06
N ARG A 119 6.03 20.24 -2.35
CA ARG A 119 6.14 19.86 -0.93
C ARG A 119 6.95 18.58 -0.74
N ILE A 120 6.74 17.57 -1.59
CA ILE A 120 7.48 16.31 -1.58
C ILE A 120 8.94 16.55 -1.95
N GLU A 121 9.21 17.26 -3.04
CA GLU A 121 10.57 17.62 -3.49
C GLU A 121 11.39 18.28 -2.37
N ARG A 122 10.76 19.19 -1.61
CA ARG A 122 11.40 19.85 -0.46
C ARG A 122 11.61 18.92 0.74
N ALA A 123 10.69 17.99 0.98
CA ALA A 123 10.74 17.10 2.15
C ALA A 123 11.69 15.92 1.95
N LEU A 124 11.68 15.33 0.75
CA LEU A 124 12.29 14.04 0.44
C LEU A 124 13.79 13.94 0.83
N PRO A 125 14.64 14.97 0.65
CA PRO A 125 16.04 14.91 1.06
C PRO A 125 16.26 14.71 2.58
N ALA A 126 15.28 15.10 3.41
CA ALA A 126 15.36 14.98 4.87
C ALA A 126 14.65 13.72 5.40
N VAL A 127 13.99 12.93 4.54
CA VAL A 127 13.26 11.72 4.95
C VAL A 127 14.24 10.60 5.24
N THR A 128 14.26 10.16 6.50
CA THR A 128 15.16 9.10 7.00
C THR A 128 14.51 7.71 7.06
N ASN A 129 13.21 7.61 6.78
CA ASN A 129 12.46 6.37 6.78
C ASN A 129 12.31 5.84 5.33
N GLY A 130 12.82 4.64 5.06
CA GLY A 130 12.83 4.05 3.71
C GLY A 130 11.43 3.92 3.11
N PHE A 131 10.47 3.42 3.89
CA PHE A 131 9.09 3.26 3.46
C PHE A 131 8.43 4.59 3.05
N LEU A 132 8.58 5.62 3.88
CA LEU A 132 8.08 6.96 3.54
C LEU A 132 8.78 7.52 2.30
N ALA A 133 10.10 7.33 2.19
CA ALA A 133 10.86 7.80 1.05
C ALA A 133 10.42 7.10 -0.26
N MET A 134 10.08 5.81 -0.20
CA MET A 134 9.52 5.05 -1.32
C MET A 134 8.13 5.56 -1.70
N MET A 135 7.21 5.70 -0.73
CA MET A 135 5.87 6.23 -0.97
C MET A 135 5.89 7.63 -1.60
N LEU A 136 6.76 8.51 -1.11
CA LEU A 136 6.88 9.88 -1.60
C LEU A 136 7.45 9.93 -3.01
N ARG A 137 8.43 9.09 -3.34
CA ARG A 137 8.98 8.98 -4.70
C ARG A 137 7.96 8.45 -5.69
N ASP A 138 7.19 7.43 -5.32
CA ASP A 138 6.11 6.89 -6.16
C ASP A 138 5.03 7.95 -6.42
N LYS A 139 4.58 8.64 -5.37
CA LYS A 139 3.62 9.74 -5.49
C LYS A 139 4.13 10.86 -6.40
N LEU A 140 5.39 11.26 -6.23
CA LEU A 140 6.02 12.30 -7.05
C LEU A 140 6.14 11.84 -8.51
N ALA A 141 6.49 10.58 -8.75
CA ALA A 141 6.56 10.02 -10.09
C ALA A 141 5.21 10.02 -10.79
N ALA A 142 4.13 9.62 -10.10
CA ALA A 142 2.78 9.66 -10.64
C ALA A 142 2.37 11.10 -11.02
N ILE A 143 2.71 12.09 -10.19
CA ILE A 143 2.45 13.50 -10.50
C ILE A 143 3.27 13.96 -11.71
N TYR A 144 4.55 13.59 -11.80
CA TYR A 144 5.39 13.94 -12.94
C TYR A 144 4.88 13.33 -14.24
N ASP A 145 4.40 12.08 -14.21
CA ASP A 145 3.82 11.40 -15.36
C ASP A 145 2.57 12.15 -15.87
N GLN A 146 1.66 12.53 -14.95
CA GLN A 146 0.48 13.35 -15.26
C GLN A 146 0.82 14.74 -15.82
N GLN A 147 1.98 15.29 -15.43
CA GLN A 147 2.49 16.57 -15.96
C GLN A 147 3.23 16.44 -17.29
N GLY A 148 3.38 15.22 -17.83
CA GLY A 148 4.17 14.95 -19.04
C GLY A 148 5.69 15.02 -18.82
N ARG A 149 6.16 15.05 -17.56
CA ARG A 149 7.59 15.01 -17.17
C ARG A 149 8.10 13.57 -17.19
N ILE A 150 7.94 12.90 -18.33
CA ILE A 150 8.10 11.43 -18.47
C ILE A 150 9.50 10.95 -18.06
N ALA A 151 10.56 11.68 -18.43
CA ALA A 151 11.94 11.29 -18.09
C ALA A 151 12.19 11.32 -16.57
N GLU A 152 11.65 12.34 -15.88
CA GLU A 152 11.80 12.51 -14.44
C GLU A 152 10.94 11.50 -13.67
N ALA A 153 9.72 11.25 -14.13
CA ALA A 153 8.86 10.20 -13.61
C ALA A 153 9.53 8.83 -13.70
N ARG A 154 10.11 8.50 -14.87
CA ARG A 154 10.83 7.24 -15.09
C ARG A 154 12.06 7.13 -14.20
N ALA A 155 12.81 8.21 -13.99
CA ALA A 155 13.97 8.19 -13.10
C ALA A 155 13.56 7.89 -11.64
N LEU A 156 12.47 8.50 -11.17
CA LEU A 156 11.91 8.21 -9.84
C LEU A 156 11.43 6.77 -9.74
N GLN A 157 10.65 6.27 -10.70
CA GLN A 157 10.17 4.88 -10.72
C GLN A 157 11.34 3.88 -10.75
N HIS A 158 12.37 4.14 -11.56
CA HIS A 158 13.58 3.30 -11.58
C HIS A 158 14.30 3.28 -10.22
N SER A 159 14.35 4.42 -9.52
CA SER A 159 14.95 4.51 -8.18
C SER A 159 14.22 3.71 -7.10
N LEU A 160 12.99 3.27 -7.37
CA LEU A 160 12.22 2.38 -6.49
C LEU A 160 12.62 0.91 -6.63
N ALA A 161 13.53 0.57 -7.54
CA ALA A 161 13.95 -0.80 -7.80
C ALA A 161 12.77 -1.76 -8.10
N PRO A 162 11.88 -1.44 -9.06
CA PRO A 162 10.77 -2.31 -9.42
C PRO A 162 11.29 -3.65 -9.95
N LEU A 163 10.66 -4.74 -9.51
CA LEU A 163 10.94 -6.05 -10.07
C LEU A 163 10.38 -6.13 -11.48
N THR A 164 11.23 -6.50 -12.42
CA THR A 164 10.92 -6.60 -13.85
C THR A 164 11.27 -7.98 -14.38
N ASN A 165 11.25 -8.15 -15.70
CA ASN A 165 11.58 -9.41 -16.39
C ASN A 165 10.67 -10.59 -16.02
N TRP A 166 9.39 -10.28 -15.79
CA TRP A 166 8.37 -11.26 -15.50
C TRP A 166 8.03 -12.12 -16.72
N LEU A 167 7.87 -13.43 -16.48
CA LEU A 167 7.08 -14.30 -17.33
C LEU A 167 5.66 -14.40 -16.77
N ILE A 168 4.66 -14.43 -17.64
CA ILE A 168 3.25 -14.58 -17.31
C ILE A 168 2.67 -15.81 -18.00
N ALA A 169 1.85 -16.56 -17.27
CA ALA A 169 0.95 -17.58 -17.80
C ALA A 169 -0.38 -17.38 -17.10
N GLY A 170 -1.49 -17.30 -17.83
CA GLY A 170 -2.73 -16.89 -17.18
C GLY A 170 -3.92 -16.87 -18.11
N GLY A 171 -5.08 -16.62 -17.50
CA GLY A 171 -6.38 -16.93 -18.10
C GLY A 171 -6.96 -18.22 -17.53
N PHE A 172 -6.56 -18.58 -16.31
CA PHE A 172 -7.13 -19.69 -15.56
C PHE A 172 -8.40 -19.24 -14.83
N ASP A 173 -9.23 -20.19 -14.45
CA ASP A 173 -10.51 -19.90 -13.83
C ASP A 173 -10.34 -19.24 -12.45
N ASN A 174 -11.23 -18.31 -12.17
CA ASN A 174 -11.40 -17.70 -10.87
C ASN A 174 -12.88 -17.42 -10.59
N ALA A 175 -13.78 -18.16 -11.24
CA ALA A 175 -15.21 -18.10 -10.96
C ALA A 175 -15.44 -18.25 -9.45
N GLU A 176 -16.32 -17.41 -8.91
CA GLU A 176 -16.66 -17.39 -7.48
C GLU A 176 -15.46 -17.19 -6.55
N ARG A 177 -14.35 -16.61 -7.05
CA ARG A 177 -13.09 -16.38 -6.32
C ARG A 177 -12.40 -17.66 -5.84
N THR A 178 -12.68 -18.78 -6.50
CA THR A 178 -12.08 -20.08 -6.15
C THR A 178 -10.63 -20.24 -6.60
N GLY A 179 -10.19 -19.42 -7.56
CA GLY A 179 -8.91 -19.54 -8.23
C GLY A 179 -7.71 -19.53 -7.29
N LEU A 180 -7.78 -18.81 -6.17
CA LEU A 180 -6.72 -18.76 -5.17
C LEU A 180 -6.42 -20.15 -4.58
N HIS A 181 -7.47 -20.89 -4.24
CA HIS A 181 -7.40 -22.19 -3.56
C HIS A 181 -7.30 -23.37 -4.53
N THR A 182 -7.71 -23.19 -5.79
CA THR A 182 -7.57 -24.21 -6.84
C THR A 182 -6.11 -24.31 -7.28
N PRO A 183 -5.41 -25.45 -7.12
CA PRO A 183 -4.08 -25.63 -7.68
C PRO A 183 -4.18 -25.67 -9.21
N PHE A 184 -3.30 -24.94 -9.89
CA PHE A 184 -3.17 -25.02 -11.34
C PHE A 184 -1.79 -25.55 -11.73
N GLU A 185 -1.70 -26.12 -12.93
CA GLU A 185 -0.47 -26.74 -13.46
C GLU A 185 0.81 -25.89 -13.36
N PRO A 186 0.79 -24.54 -13.48
CA PRO A 186 1.98 -23.72 -13.25
C PRO A 186 2.59 -23.83 -11.84
N GLU A 187 1.84 -24.27 -10.84
CA GLU A 187 2.34 -24.54 -9.49
C GLU A 187 3.21 -25.80 -9.47
N GLU A 188 2.82 -26.85 -10.20
CA GLU A 188 3.50 -28.15 -10.23
C GLU A 188 4.61 -28.21 -11.28
N ARG A 189 4.36 -27.62 -12.45
CA ARG A 189 5.24 -27.66 -13.63
C ARG A 189 5.67 -26.25 -14.03
N PRO A 190 6.34 -25.48 -13.15
CA PRO A 190 6.67 -24.08 -13.42
C PRO A 190 7.61 -23.91 -14.61
N VAL A 191 8.35 -24.95 -15.04
CA VAL A 191 9.20 -24.93 -16.24
C VAL A 191 8.73 -25.99 -17.23
N THR A 192 8.04 -25.54 -18.28
CA THR A 192 7.63 -26.39 -19.40
C THR A 192 7.44 -25.53 -20.65
N ASP A 193 7.64 -26.15 -21.81
CA ASP A 193 7.27 -25.59 -23.12
C ASP A 193 5.88 -26.07 -23.57
N GLU A 194 5.30 -27.06 -22.89
CA GLU A 194 3.93 -27.48 -23.11
C GLU A 194 2.94 -26.41 -22.65
N PRO A 195 1.83 -26.19 -23.37
CA PRO A 195 0.77 -25.32 -22.90
C PRO A 195 0.05 -25.91 -21.68
N TYR A 196 -0.49 -25.02 -20.84
CA TYR A 196 -1.45 -25.33 -19.79
C TYR A 196 -2.86 -25.12 -20.29
N ARG A 197 -3.81 -25.84 -19.69
CA ARG A 197 -5.22 -25.62 -19.98
C ARG A 197 -5.72 -24.34 -19.29
N GLY A 198 -5.99 -23.30 -20.07
CA GLY A 198 -6.70 -22.11 -19.59
C GLY A 198 -8.22 -22.26 -19.68
N THR A 199 -8.95 -21.23 -19.28
CA THR A 199 -10.43 -21.21 -19.28
C THR A 199 -11.02 -21.22 -20.69
N GLU A 200 -10.50 -20.37 -21.58
CA GLU A 200 -10.94 -20.29 -22.98
C GLU A 200 -9.97 -20.96 -23.95
N TRP A 201 -8.67 -20.78 -23.69
CA TRP A 201 -7.59 -21.22 -24.58
C TRP A 201 -6.45 -21.80 -23.76
N ASP A 202 -5.69 -22.67 -24.42
CA ASP A 202 -4.40 -23.11 -23.92
C ASP A 202 -3.44 -21.92 -23.76
N VAL A 203 -2.71 -21.88 -22.65
CA VAL A 203 -1.84 -20.76 -22.27
C VAL A 203 -0.43 -21.25 -21.96
N SER A 204 0.58 -20.49 -22.36
CA SER A 204 1.98 -20.81 -22.12
C SER A 204 2.69 -19.64 -21.45
N TRP A 205 3.82 -19.93 -20.80
CA TRP A 205 4.71 -18.88 -20.30
C TRP A 205 5.20 -17.98 -21.43
N ARG A 206 5.04 -16.67 -21.24
CA ARG A 206 5.54 -15.65 -22.16
C ARG A 206 6.02 -14.41 -21.40
N PRO A 207 6.84 -13.54 -22.00
CA PRO A 207 7.18 -12.26 -21.39
C PRO A 207 5.92 -11.46 -21.03
N ALA A 208 5.87 -10.95 -19.80
CA ALA A 208 4.78 -10.11 -19.31
C ALA A 208 5.00 -8.66 -19.77
N GLN A 209 4.92 -8.43 -21.08
CA GLN A 209 5.17 -7.13 -21.70
C GLN A 209 3.98 -6.69 -22.58
N PRO A 210 3.80 -5.37 -22.77
CA PRO A 210 4.59 -4.26 -22.19
C PRO A 210 4.33 -4.07 -20.68
N LEU A 211 5.33 -3.53 -19.98
CA LEU A 211 5.17 -3.06 -18.60
C LEU A 211 4.65 -1.62 -18.59
N MET A 212 4.00 -1.22 -17.49
CA MET A 212 3.67 0.18 -17.22
C MET A 212 4.96 1.01 -17.00
N SER A 213 4.86 2.34 -17.03
CA SER A 213 5.99 3.24 -16.75
C SER A 213 6.58 3.05 -15.35
N SER A 214 5.78 2.56 -14.39
CA SER A 214 6.21 2.15 -13.05
C SER A 214 6.95 0.81 -12.99
N GLY A 215 6.98 0.05 -14.08
CA GLY A 215 7.47 -1.33 -14.08
C GLY A 215 6.42 -2.37 -13.66
N ALA A 216 5.19 -1.94 -13.33
CA ALA A 216 4.09 -2.85 -13.03
C ALA A 216 3.68 -3.69 -14.24
N VAL A 217 3.29 -4.94 -14.00
CA VAL A 217 2.72 -5.83 -15.01
C VAL A 217 1.24 -5.51 -15.17
N TRP A 218 0.84 -5.06 -16.36
CA TRP A 218 -0.57 -4.79 -16.65
C TRP A 218 -1.28 -6.08 -17.10
N LEU A 219 -2.31 -6.52 -16.37
CA LEU A 219 -2.97 -7.78 -16.64
C LEU A 219 -3.90 -7.74 -17.88
N GLU A 220 -4.10 -6.57 -18.49
CA GLU A 220 -4.88 -6.44 -19.72
C GLU A 220 -4.34 -7.24 -20.90
N ILE A 221 -3.10 -7.70 -20.81
CA ILE A 221 -2.51 -8.63 -21.79
C ILE A 221 -3.08 -10.05 -21.70
N VAL A 222 -3.88 -10.39 -20.68
CA VAL A 222 -4.45 -11.73 -20.45
C VAL A 222 -5.95 -11.78 -20.79
N ARG A 223 -6.43 -12.95 -21.23
CA ARG A 223 -7.86 -13.24 -21.48
C ARG A 223 -8.28 -14.50 -20.70
N PRO A 224 -9.55 -14.64 -20.28
CA PRO A 224 -10.69 -13.70 -20.48
C PRO A 224 -10.55 -12.39 -19.68
N ARG A 225 -11.50 -11.45 -19.84
CA ARG A 225 -11.46 -10.15 -19.15
C ARG A 225 -11.79 -10.27 -17.65
N GLN A 226 -12.65 -11.22 -17.30
CA GLN A 226 -13.21 -11.35 -15.96
C GLN A 226 -12.85 -12.69 -15.32
N TRP A 227 -12.84 -12.70 -14.00
CA TRP A 227 -12.63 -13.90 -13.18
C TRP A 227 -11.40 -14.67 -13.63
N ILE A 228 -10.25 -14.01 -13.57
CA ILE A 228 -8.98 -14.58 -14.01
C ILE A 228 -8.06 -14.90 -12.84
N THR A 229 -7.39 -16.03 -12.98
CA THR A 229 -6.16 -16.35 -12.26
C THR A 229 -4.99 -16.30 -13.23
N VAL A 230 -3.90 -15.65 -12.80
CA VAL A 230 -2.66 -15.55 -13.56
C VAL A 230 -1.48 -15.86 -12.66
N TYR A 231 -0.43 -16.41 -13.24
CA TYR A 231 0.85 -16.62 -12.59
C TYR A 231 1.90 -15.70 -13.20
N LEU A 232 2.69 -15.09 -12.34
CA LEU A 232 3.91 -14.37 -12.68
C LEU A 232 5.09 -15.08 -12.07
N LYS A 233 6.18 -15.22 -12.82
CA LYS A 233 7.46 -15.69 -12.27
C LYS A 233 8.63 -14.85 -12.76
N THR A 234 9.60 -14.68 -11.87
CA THR A 234 10.90 -14.05 -12.18
C THR A 234 11.99 -14.73 -11.35
N ALA A 235 13.24 -14.52 -11.71
CA ALA A 235 14.39 -14.97 -10.92
C ALA A 235 15.26 -13.79 -10.50
N LEU A 236 15.71 -13.81 -9.25
CA LEU A 236 16.54 -12.78 -8.63
C LEU A 236 17.93 -13.36 -8.33
N VAL A 237 18.99 -12.63 -8.65
CA VAL A 237 20.37 -13.03 -8.30
C VAL A 237 20.84 -12.23 -7.10
N ALA A 238 20.96 -12.88 -5.95
CA ALA A 238 21.52 -12.27 -4.74
C ALA A 238 23.02 -12.62 -4.62
N PRO A 239 23.92 -11.63 -4.43
CA PRO A 239 25.36 -11.90 -4.35
C PRO A 239 25.76 -12.67 -3.08
N CYS A 240 24.97 -12.56 -2.01
CA CYS A 240 25.10 -13.28 -0.76
C CYS A 240 23.71 -13.59 -0.20
N ALA A 241 23.64 -14.28 0.94
CA ALA A 241 22.37 -14.42 1.66
C ALA A 241 21.87 -13.04 2.09
N THR A 242 20.62 -12.71 1.74
CA THR A 242 20.08 -11.35 1.87
C THR A 242 18.66 -11.41 2.43
N ALA A 243 18.44 -10.75 3.57
CA ALA A 243 17.10 -10.45 4.04
C ALA A 243 16.55 -9.25 3.24
N ALA A 244 15.39 -9.43 2.61
CA ALA A 244 14.74 -8.43 1.79
C ALA A 244 13.26 -8.30 2.15
N VAL A 245 12.61 -7.22 1.71
CA VAL A 245 11.17 -7.07 1.78
C VAL A 245 10.63 -6.81 0.38
N LEU A 246 9.74 -7.69 -0.09
CA LEU A 246 8.94 -7.49 -1.28
C LEU A 246 7.73 -6.63 -0.92
N HIS A 247 7.69 -5.41 -1.44
CA HIS A 247 6.49 -4.59 -1.38
C HIS A 247 5.69 -4.82 -2.65
N ALA A 248 4.39 -5.05 -2.50
CA ALA A 248 3.49 -5.27 -3.63
C ALA A 248 2.22 -4.45 -3.52
N SER A 249 1.68 -4.12 -4.69
CA SER A 249 0.36 -3.50 -4.88
C SER A 249 -0.41 -4.37 -5.89
N PHE A 250 -1.61 -4.80 -5.51
CA PHE A 250 -2.49 -5.60 -6.34
C PHE A 250 -3.93 -5.51 -5.85
N SER A 251 -4.87 -5.26 -6.76
CA SER A 251 -6.31 -5.40 -6.47
C SER A 251 -6.78 -6.82 -6.77
N GLY A 252 -6.87 -7.63 -5.72
CA GLY A 252 -7.33 -9.01 -5.78
C GLY A 252 -6.70 -9.88 -4.69
N ALA A 253 -6.87 -11.18 -4.83
CA ALA A 253 -6.24 -12.16 -3.95
C ALA A 253 -4.93 -12.69 -4.55
N PHE A 254 -3.97 -13.07 -3.72
CA PHE A 254 -2.69 -13.58 -4.21
C PHE A 254 -2.04 -14.58 -3.27
N ARG A 255 -1.13 -15.37 -3.84
CA ARG A 255 -0.13 -16.17 -3.14
C ARG A 255 1.25 -15.89 -3.70
N VAL A 256 2.26 -15.90 -2.84
CA VAL A 256 3.67 -15.74 -3.21
C VAL A 256 4.47 -16.92 -2.71
N TRP A 257 5.36 -17.42 -3.57
CA TRP A 257 6.36 -18.42 -3.21
C TRP A 257 7.76 -17.94 -3.55
N LEU A 258 8.72 -18.26 -2.69
CA LEU A 258 10.14 -18.08 -2.91
C LEU A 258 10.82 -19.44 -2.89
N ASN A 259 11.52 -19.79 -3.97
CA ASN A 259 12.19 -21.08 -4.12
C ASN A 259 11.23 -22.27 -3.90
N GLY A 260 9.97 -22.13 -4.31
CA GLY A 260 8.93 -23.14 -4.14
C GLY A 260 8.30 -23.18 -2.74
N MET A 261 8.78 -22.36 -1.79
CA MET A 261 8.27 -22.31 -0.42
C MET A 261 7.25 -21.17 -0.24
N PRO A 262 6.17 -21.37 0.55
CA PRO A 262 5.14 -20.34 0.76
C PRO A 262 5.72 -19.12 1.48
N VAL A 263 5.45 -17.93 0.96
CA VAL A 263 5.88 -16.65 1.55
C VAL A 263 4.70 -15.88 2.10
N ALA A 264 3.60 -15.79 1.35
CA ALA A 264 2.45 -15.00 1.77
C ALA A 264 1.17 -15.40 1.03
N GLU A 265 0.03 -15.24 1.71
CA GLU A 265 -1.30 -15.26 1.12
C GLU A 265 -2.11 -14.03 1.55
N ASN A 266 -2.86 -13.47 0.61
CA ASN A 266 -3.96 -12.56 0.92
C ASN A 266 -5.19 -13.00 0.12
N ASP A 267 -6.26 -13.38 0.81
CA ASP A 267 -7.52 -13.83 0.23
C ASP A 267 -8.53 -12.67 0.02
N ARG A 268 -8.20 -11.47 0.48
CA ARG A 268 -9.09 -10.32 0.48
C ARG A 268 -9.01 -9.53 -0.81
N TYR A 269 -10.15 -9.36 -1.46
CA TYR A 269 -10.31 -8.46 -2.60
C TYR A 269 -10.47 -7.04 -2.10
N ARG A 270 -9.45 -6.22 -2.31
CA ARG A 270 -9.38 -4.80 -1.92
C ARG A 270 -8.95 -3.94 -3.10
N ASP A 271 -9.25 -2.66 -3.04
CA ASP A 271 -8.75 -1.70 -4.00
C ASP A 271 -7.22 -1.64 -3.93
N ASP A 272 -6.59 -1.38 -5.07
CA ASP A 272 -5.14 -1.27 -5.13
C ASP A 272 -4.66 -0.01 -4.39
N VAL A 273 -3.72 -0.22 -3.47
CA VAL A 273 -3.10 0.84 -2.69
C VAL A 273 -1.59 0.65 -2.82
N PRO A 274 -0.82 1.69 -3.21
CA PRO A 274 0.63 1.55 -3.38
C PRO A 274 1.31 0.99 -2.13
N PHE A 275 2.10 -0.07 -2.36
CA PHE A 275 2.92 -0.77 -1.36
C PHE A 275 2.09 -1.28 -0.17
N MET A 276 0.86 -1.73 -0.44
CA MET A 276 -0.06 -2.23 0.59
C MET A 276 0.48 -3.46 1.30
N TYR A 277 1.11 -4.38 0.56
CA TYR A 277 1.54 -5.66 1.07
C TYR A 277 3.06 -5.69 1.22
N ARG A 278 3.53 -6.10 2.41
CA ARG A 278 4.96 -6.22 2.74
C ARG A 278 5.27 -7.67 3.09
N MET A 279 6.16 -8.29 2.33
CA MET A 279 6.46 -9.72 2.45
C MET A 279 7.96 -9.89 2.69
N PRO A 280 8.40 -10.27 3.91
CA PRO A 280 9.77 -10.62 4.18
C PRO A 280 10.22 -11.78 3.29
N LEU A 281 11.40 -11.65 2.68
CA LEU A 281 12.02 -12.65 1.84
C LEU A 281 13.43 -12.96 2.38
N ASP A 282 13.72 -14.24 2.60
CA ASP A 282 15.06 -14.72 2.88
C ASP A 282 15.70 -15.27 1.60
N LEU A 283 16.47 -14.42 0.92
CA LEU A 283 17.14 -14.79 -0.33
C LEU A 283 18.42 -15.57 -0.02
N ALA A 284 18.59 -16.73 -0.63
CA ALA A 284 19.85 -17.46 -0.61
C ALA A 284 20.88 -16.77 -1.52
N ALA A 285 22.17 -16.99 -1.27
CA ALA A 285 23.20 -16.58 -2.23
C ALA A 285 22.99 -17.30 -3.57
N GLY A 286 23.06 -16.56 -4.68
CA GLY A 286 22.81 -17.04 -6.04
C GLY A 286 21.38 -16.77 -6.51
N THR A 287 20.86 -17.68 -7.34
CA THR A 287 19.55 -17.52 -8.00
C THR A 287 18.41 -17.91 -7.07
N ASN A 288 17.43 -17.02 -6.94
CA ASN A 288 16.20 -17.23 -6.20
C ASN A 288 15.00 -17.12 -7.14
N CYS A 289 14.06 -18.06 -7.05
CA CYS A 289 12.89 -18.18 -7.91
C CYS A 289 11.66 -17.61 -7.21
N LEU A 290 11.09 -16.51 -7.74
CA LEU A 290 9.90 -15.86 -7.19
C LEU A 290 8.68 -16.17 -8.06
N MET A 291 7.67 -16.83 -7.49
CA MET A 291 6.38 -17.11 -8.13
C MET A 291 5.29 -16.33 -7.43
N VAL A 292 4.38 -15.74 -8.21
CA VAL A 292 3.22 -15.02 -7.71
C VAL A 292 1.99 -15.53 -8.45
N LYS A 293 0.98 -15.98 -7.70
CA LYS A 293 -0.35 -16.27 -8.21
C LYS A 293 -1.24 -15.09 -7.89
N LEU A 294 -1.95 -14.59 -8.89
CA LEU A 294 -2.80 -13.40 -8.80
C LEU A 294 -4.20 -13.76 -9.27
N CYS A 295 -5.19 -13.47 -8.44
CA CYS A 295 -6.59 -13.77 -8.68
C CYS A 295 -7.36 -12.44 -8.68
N ALA A 296 -7.92 -12.08 -9.83
CA ALA A 296 -8.63 -10.81 -10.00
C ALA A 296 -10.03 -11.02 -10.56
N GLU A 297 -10.94 -10.09 -10.23
CA GLU A 297 -12.27 -10.03 -10.84
C GLU A 297 -12.21 -9.50 -12.27
N TYR A 298 -11.32 -8.53 -12.55
CA TYR A 298 -11.10 -7.97 -13.88
C TYR A 298 -9.60 -7.92 -14.20
N ASN A 299 -9.26 -8.08 -15.47
CA ASN A 299 -7.90 -7.91 -15.96
C ASN A 299 -7.45 -6.45 -16.10
N SER A 300 -8.36 -5.48 -15.88
CA SER A 300 -8.07 -4.05 -15.82
C SER A 300 -7.45 -3.67 -14.47
N THR A 301 -6.41 -4.41 -14.08
CA THR A 301 -5.62 -4.25 -12.86
C THR A 301 -4.16 -4.49 -13.19
N SER A 302 -3.26 -4.10 -12.30
CA SER A 302 -1.83 -4.32 -12.46
C SER A 302 -1.22 -4.91 -11.20
N PHE A 303 -0.10 -5.58 -11.38
CA PHE A 303 0.75 -6.04 -10.28
C PHE A 303 2.01 -5.20 -10.25
N HIS A 304 2.16 -4.38 -9.22
CA HIS A 304 3.37 -3.63 -8.97
C HIS A 304 4.15 -4.29 -7.85
N SER A 305 5.46 -4.44 -8.03
CA SER A 305 6.33 -4.97 -6.97
C SER A 305 7.68 -4.29 -6.99
N VAL A 306 8.19 -3.98 -5.79
CA VAL A 306 9.49 -3.38 -5.57
C VAL A 306 10.21 -4.16 -4.48
N LEU A 307 11.53 -4.24 -4.59
CA LEU A 307 12.37 -4.93 -3.62
C LEU A 307 13.12 -3.91 -2.76
N THR A 308 13.15 -4.16 -1.45
CA THR A 308 13.82 -3.30 -0.48
C THR A 308 14.66 -4.12 0.49
N ASP A 309 15.56 -3.45 1.21
CA ASP A 309 16.15 -4.01 2.43
C ASP A 309 15.14 -4.06 3.59
N THR A 310 15.55 -4.56 4.76
CA THR A 310 14.67 -4.64 5.94
C THR A 310 14.33 -3.29 6.56
N ALA A 311 14.98 -2.20 6.12
CA ALA A 311 14.67 -0.82 6.49
C ALA A 311 13.82 -0.10 5.43
N ASP A 312 13.27 -0.86 4.47
CA ASP A 312 12.42 -0.42 3.37
C ASP A 312 13.13 0.55 2.39
N TRP A 313 14.47 0.52 2.32
CA TRP A 313 15.21 1.23 1.26
C TRP A 313 15.26 0.40 -0.02
N PRO A 314 14.97 0.99 -1.20
CA PRO A 314 15.04 0.28 -2.47
C PRO A 314 16.36 -0.44 -2.70
N MET A 315 16.27 -1.72 -3.03
CA MET A 315 17.41 -2.60 -3.28
C MET A 315 17.31 -3.18 -4.68
N MET A 316 18.20 -2.77 -5.56
CA MET A 316 18.29 -3.36 -6.90
C MET A 316 19.05 -4.69 -6.85
N LEU A 317 18.34 -5.79 -7.12
CA LEU A 317 18.96 -7.07 -7.46
C LEU A 317 18.78 -7.34 -8.96
N PRO A 318 19.81 -7.88 -9.66
CA PRO A 318 19.65 -8.31 -11.04
C PRO A 318 18.53 -9.35 -11.15
N GLY A 319 17.45 -9.00 -11.85
CA GLY A 319 16.35 -9.90 -12.17
C GLY A 319 16.42 -10.35 -13.63
N PHE A 320 16.00 -11.58 -13.93
CA PHE A 320 15.88 -12.08 -15.29
C PHE A 320 14.68 -13.01 -15.46
N ALA A 321 14.17 -13.10 -16.69
CA ALA A 321 13.11 -14.04 -17.03
C ALA A 321 13.68 -15.47 -17.04
N PRO A 322 13.23 -16.38 -16.15
CA PRO A 322 13.88 -17.68 -15.97
C PRO A 322 13.44 -18.70 -17.02
N LYS A 323 13.67 -18.40 -18.31
CA LYS A 323 13.39 -19.35 -19.39
C LYS A 323 14.50 -20.40 -19.44
N GLY A 324 14.15 -21.67 -19.24
CA GLY A 324 15.10 -22.79 -19.26
C GLY A 324 16.01 -22.89 -18.03
N VAL A 325 15.75 -22.10 -16.98
CA VAL A 325 16.45 -22.22 -15.69
C VAL A 325 15.57 -23.03 -14.74
N PRO A 326 16.15 -23.92 -13.91
CA PRO A 326 15.37 -24.66 -12.91
C PRO A 326 14.53 -23.72 -12.06
N PHE A 327 13.25 -24.04 -11.92
CA PHE A 327 12.31 -23.35 -11.05
C PHE A 327 11.59 -24.45 -10.25
N PRO A 328 11.73 -24.49 -8.92
CA PRO A 328 11.13 -25.56 -8.13
C PRO A 328 9.60 -25.46 -8.14
N PRO A 329 8.88 -26.60 -8.10
CA PRO A 329 7.44 -26.61 -7.88
C PRO A 329 7.05 -25.85 -6.61
N CYS A 330 5.85 -25.28 -6.62
CA CYS A 330 5.27 -24.55 -5.50
C CYS A 330 4.67 -25.55 -4.51
N SER A 331 5.15 -25.53 -3.27
CA SER A 331 4.57 -26.34 -2.20
C SER A 331 3.27 -25.73 -1.69
N ALA A 332 2.34 -26.61 -1.31
CA ALA A 332 1.11 -26.22 -0.64
C ALA A 332 1.33 -26.12 0.88
N THR A 333 0.52 -25.30 1.54
CA THR A 333 0.41 -25.21 3.00
C THR A 333 -1.03 -24.88 3.38
N ASP A 334 -1.48 -25.41 4.51
CA ASP A 334 -2.76 -25.05 5.13
C ASP A 334 -2.62 -23.80 6.03
N SER A 335 -1.39 -23.35 6.26
CA SER A 335 -1.05 -22.26 7.18
C SER A 335 -0.20 -21.23 6.47
N TRP A 336 -0.82 -20.46 5.59
CA TRP A 336 -0.12 -19.41 4.84
C TRP A 336 0.32 -18.27 5.76
N PRO A 337 1.55 -17.76 5.63
CA PRO A 337 1.92 -16.51 6.28
C PRO A 337 1.08 -15.34 5.75
N GLU A 338 0.67 -14.43 6.62
CA GLU A 338 0.02 -13.19 6.20
C GLU A 338 1.06 -12.12 5.82
N PRO A 339 0.82 -11.31 4.79
CA PRO A 339 1.62 -10.11 4.53
C PRO A 339 1.64 -9.20 5.76
N LEU A 340 2.79 -8.58 6.01
CA LEU A 340 2.89 -7.53 7.03
C LEU A 340 2.04 -6.33 6.61
N VAL A 341 1.36 -5.73 7.59
CA VAL A 341 0.67 -4.46 7.41
C VAL A 341 1.66 -3.31 7.23
N SER A 342 1.15 -2.16 6.79
CA SER A 342 1.97 -0.96 6.64
C SER A 342 2.56 -0.49 7.97
N PRO A 343 3.73 0.18 7.97
CA PRO A 343 4.34 0.72 9.18
C PRO A 343 3.41 1.61 10.02
N GLY A 344 2.58 2.45 9.38
CA GLY A 344 1.59 3.27 10.07
C GLY A 344 0.49 2.45 10.74
N THR A 345 -0.01 1.40 10.08
CA THR A 345 -0.99 0.48 10.66
C THR A 345 -0.42 -0.25 11.87
N ALA A 346 0.82 -0.77 11.74
CA ALA A 346 1.52 -1.43 12.84
C ALA A 346 1.69 -0.49 14.04
N ARG A 347 2.14 0.76 13.79
CA ARG A 347 2.33 1.77 14.82
C ARG A 347 1.04 2.06 15.60
N TRP A 348 -0.08 2.27 14.92
CA TRP A 348 -1.35 2.59 15.57
C TRP A 348 -1.97 1.37 16.25
N ARG A 349 -1.77 0.16 15.71
CA ARG A 349 -2.13 -1.09 16.39
C ARG A 349 -1.38 -1.23 17.71
N ASP A 350 -0.07 -1.00 17.71
CA ASP A 350 0.75 -1.06 18.93
C ASP A 350 0.37 0.02 19.94
N ALA A 351 0.08 1.24 19.47
CA ALA A 351 -0.38 2.34 20.32
C ALA A 351 -1.70 1.98 21.02
N TYR A 352 -2.67 1.47 20.26
CA TYR A 352 -3.96 1.04 20.79
C TYR A 352 -3.83 -0.16 21.73
N ALA A 353 -2.96 -1.13 21.41
CA ALA A 353 -2.71 -2.29 22.29
C ALA A 353 -2.09 -1.88 23.64
N ARG A 354 -1.20 -0.87 23.64
CA ARG A 354 -0.61 -0.33 24.88
C ARG A 354 -1.61 0.43 25.75
N ASN A 355 -2.57 1.12 25.14
CA ASN A 355 -3.63 1.83 25.85
C ASN A 355 -4.96 1.73 25.10
N PRO A 356 -5.77 0.69 25.34
CA PRO A 356 -7.06 0.50 24.64
C PRO A 356 -8.08 1.62 24.91
N GLY A 357 -7.87 2.43 25.95
CA GLY A 357 -8.68 3.62 26.26
C GLY A 357 -8.27 4.88 25.49
N ASP A 358 -7.18 4.83 24.72
CA ASP A 358 -6.76 5.92 23.84
C ASP A 358 -7.69 6.01 22.62
N ALA A 359 -8.68 6.88 22.73
CA ALA A 359 -9.67 7.12 21.68
C ALA A 359 -9.03 7.65 20.38
N TYR A 360 -7.94 8.42 20.47
CA TYR A 360 -7.27 8.93 19.28
C TYR A 360 -6.53 7.81 18.55
N ALA A 361 -5.83 6.94 19.27
CA ALA A 361 -5.21 5.75 18.68
C ALA A 361 -6.24 4.83 18.01
N GLY A 362 -7.41 4.63 18.64
CA GLY A 362 -8.51 3.87 18.06
C GLY A 362 -9.04 4.49 16.76
N VAL A 363 -9.25 5.82 16.74
CA VAL A 363 -9.68 6.55 15.54
C VAL A 363 -8.63 6.47 14.43
N MET A 364 -7.35 6.65 14.76
CA MET A 364 -6.28 6.57 13.77
C MET A 364 -6.14 5.16 13.21
N LEU A 365 -6.20 4.12 14.04
CA LEU A 365 -6.19 2.74 13.57
C LEU A 365 -7.36 2.47 12.61
N ALA A 366 -8.56 2.92 12.95
CA ALA A 366 -9.74 2.78 12.10
C ALA A 366 -9.62 3.50 10.75
N ARG A 367 -8.80 4.55 10.65
CA ARG A 367 -8.56 5.28 9.38
C ARG A 367 -7.55 4.60 8.45
N TYR A 368 -6.78 3.63 8.96
CA TYR A 368 -5.84 2.82 8.17
C TYR A 368 -6.50 1.55 7.59
N TYR A 369 -7.67 1.16 8.10
CA TYR A 369 -8.49 0.04 7.64
C TYR A 369 -9.65 0.55 6.77
#